data_AF-A0A832X4L0-F1
#
_entry.id   AF-A0A832X4L0-F1
#
_cell.length_a   1.000
_cell.length_b   1.000
_cell.length_c   1.000
_cell.angle_alpha   90.00
_cell.angle_beta   90.00
_cell.angle_gamma   90.00
#
_symmetry.space_group_name_H-M   'P 1'
#
loop_
_entity.id
_entity.type
_entity.pdbx_description
1 polymer ?
#
loop_
_entity_poly.entity_id
_entity_poly.type
_entity_poly.pdbx_seq_one_letter_code
_entity_poly.pdbx_strand_id
1 'polypeptide(L)' 'EPLEQLKGLVRLYAGREMEIALDGDKATITLPPGIIYDRRWLLWRGRIIHEGFEYIKGITEIVLVESFKKPEKKEE' A
#
# COMPACT_ATOMS: atom_id res chain seq x y z
N GLU A 1 5.00 6.19 -15.25
CA GLU A 1 5.85 6.52 -14.08
C GLU A 1 5.72 5.44 -13.02
N PRO A 2 6.78 5.13 -12.25
CA PRO A 2 6.76 4.03 -11.28
C PRO A 2 5.62 4.14 -10.25
N LEU A 3 5.35 5.36 -9.79
CA LEU A 3 4.26 5.65 -8.85
C LEU A 3 2.88 5.27 -9.43
N GLU A 4 2.59 5.70 -10.65
CA GLU A 4 1.30 5.41 -11.30
C GLU A 4 1.15 3.93 -11.66
N GLN A 5 2.25 3.27 -12.03
CA GLN A 5 2.26 1.81 -12.23
C GLN A 5 1.92 1.06 -10.94
N LEU A 6 2.51 1.46 -9.81
CA LEU A 6 2.25 0.82 -8.52
C LEU A 6 0.81 1.07 -8.04
N LYS A 7 0.28 2.29 -8.21
CA LYS A 7 -1.14 2.59 -7.95
C LYS A 7 -2.07 1.72 -8.78
N GLY A 8 -1.77 1.56 -10.07
CA GLY A 8 -2.53 0.67 -10.96
C GLY A 8 -2.51 -0.78 -10.50
N LEU A 9 -1.33 -1.29 -10.12
CA LEU A 9 -1.16 -2.65 -9.62
C LEU A 9 -1.94 -2.91 -8.32
N VAL A 10 -1.84 -1.98 -7.36
CA VAL A 10 -2.60 -2.06 -6.11
C VAL A 10 -4.10 -2.03 -6.39
N ARG A 11 -4.57 -1.13 -7.26
CA ARG A 11 -5.99 -1.04 -7.63
C ARG A 11 -6.49 -2.32 -8.30
N LEU A 12 -5.69 -2.93 -9.17
CA LEU A 12 -6.01 -4.19 -9.85
C LEU A 12 -6.24 -5.34 -8.87
N TYR A 13 -5.33 -5.52 -7.90
CA TYR A 13 -5.37 -6.67 -6.99
C TYR A 13 -6.20 -6.43 -5.73
N ALA A 14 -6.05 -5.27 -5.07
CA ALA A 14 -6.80 -4.94 -3.87
C ALA A 14 -8.23 -4.49 -4.20
N GLY A 15 -8.50 -4.05 -5.43
CA GLY A 15 -9.81 -3.58 -5.85
C GLY A 15 -10.22 -2.26 -5.20
N ARG A 16 -9.24 -1.49 -4.70
CA ARG A 16 -9.43 -0.18 -4.07
C ARG A 16 -8.21 0.69 -4.29
N GLU A 17 -8.39 1.99 -4.17
CA GLU A 17 -7.28 2.94 -4.13
C GLU A 17 -6.68 2.98 -2.71
N MET A 18 -5.36 3.18 -2.66
CA MET A 18 -4.59 3.38 -1.44
C MET A 18 -3.71 4.61 -1.64
N GLU A 19 -3.37 5.27 -0.54
CA GLU A 19 -2.39 6.35 -0.58
C GLU A 19 -1.00 5.74 -0.77
N ILE A 20 -0.31 6.18 -1.81
CA ILE A 20 1.03 5.73 -2.18
C ILE A 20 1.90 6.95 -2.45
N ALA A 21 3.05 7.00 -1.82
CA ALA A 21 4.10 7.97 -2.07
C ALA A 21 5.35 7.26 -2.61
N LEU A 22 6.09 7.94 -3.50
CA LEU A 22 7.38 7.48 -4.00
C LEU A 22 8.42 8.55 -3.67
N ASP A 23 9.43 8.19 -2.88
CA ASP A 23 10.58 9.03 -2.55
C ASP A 23 11.83 8.37 -3.10
N GLY A 24 12.36 8.90 -4.20
CA GLY A 24 13.42 8.24 -4.96
C GLY A 24 12.99 6.86 -5.48
N ASP A 25 13.62 5.81 -4.96
CA ASP A 25 13.36 4.40 -5.27
C ASP A 25 12.56 3.66 -4.19
N LYS A 26 12.09 4.38 -3.17
CA LYS A 26 11.31 3.85 -2.06
C LYS A 26 9.84 4.19 -2.21
N ALA A 27 9.01 3.16 -2.39
CA ALA A 27 7.56 3.30 -2.40
C ALA A 27 6.98 3.05 -1.00
N THR A 28 6.12 3.94 -0.52
CA THR A 28 5.40 3.79 0.75
C THR A 28 3.90 3.69 0.47
N ILE A 29 3.27 2.60 0.89
CA ILE A 29 1.83 2.37 0.79
C ILE A 29 1.23 2.56 2.19
N THR A 30 0.41 3.60 2.35
CA THR A 30 -0.35 3.84 3.58
C THR A 30 -1.58 2.95 3.57
N LEU A 31 -1.63 2.04 4.53
CA LEU A 31 -2.68 1.06 4.67
C LEU A 31 -3.88 1.66 5.41
N PRO A 32 -5.10 1.50 4.90
CA PRO A 32 -6.29 1.98 5.58
C PRO A 32 -6.54 1.17 6.87
N PRO A 33 -7.23 1.75 7.87
CA PRO A 33 -7.57 1.02 9.09
C PRO A 33 -8.32 -0.28 8.81
N GLY A 34 -7.93 -1.36 9.50
CA GLY A 34 -8.60 -2.65 9.38
C GLY A 34 -8.34 -3.39 8.06
N ILE A 35 -7.31 -2.98 7.30
CA ILE A 35 -6.89 -3.65 6.07
C ILE A 35 -6.60 -5.15 6.28
N ILE A 36 -6.24 -5.54 7.51
CA ILE A 36 -5.97 -6.93 7.88
C ILE A 36 -7.20 -7.84 7.69
N TYR A 37 -8.41 -7.29 7.66
CA TYR A 37 -9.65 -8.04 7.43
C TYR A 37 -10.06 -8.04 5.95
N ASP A 38 -9.39 -7.26 5.10
CA ASP A 38 -9.64 -7.22 3.67
C ASP A 38 -9.10 -8.51 3.03
N ARG A 39 -10.04 -9.35 2.55
CA ARG A 39 -9.72 -10.65 1.95
C ARG A 39 -8.88 -10.52 0.68
N ARG A 40 -9.12 -9.48 -0.13
CA ARG A 40 -8.35 -9.28 -1.38
C ARG A 40 -6.93 -8.88 -1.04
N TRP A 41 -6.77 -7.95 -0.10
CA TRP A 41 -5.44 -7.54 0.36
C TRP A 41 -4.65 -8.70 0.95
N LEU A 42 -5.23 -9.46 1.89
CA LEU A 42 -4.57 -10.61 2.50
C LEU A 42 -4.08 -11.62 1.45
N LEU A 43 -4.92 -11.93 0.47
CA LEU A 43 -4.61 -12.88 -0.58
C LEU A 43 -3.53 -12.36 -1.55
N TRP A 44 -3.58 -11.08 -1.91
CA TRP A 44 -2.79 -10.54 -3.02
C TRP A 44 -1.59 -9.68 -2.61
N ARG A 45 -1.43 -9.29 -1.34
CA ARG A 45 -0.32 -8.40 -0.91
C ARG A 45 1.06 -8.89 -1.34
N GLY A 46 1.31 -10.21 -1.23
CA GLY A 46 2.59 -10.80 -1.63
C GLY A 46 2.82 -10.69 -3.14
N ARG A 47 1.75 -10.82 -3.94
CA ARG A 47 1.81 -10.70 -5.39
C ARG A 47 2.00 -9.25 -5.84
N ILE A 48 1.34 -8.30 -5.19
CA ILE A 48 1.55 -6.86 -5.41
C ILE A 48 3.02 -6.50 -5.19
N ILE A 49 3.62 -6.97 -4.08
CA ILE A 49 5.04 -6.70 -3.78
C ILE A 49 5.94 -7.34 -4.84
N HIS A 50 5.73 -8.63 -5.13
CA HIS A 50 6.52 -9.36 -6.12
C HIS A 50 6.46 -8.73 -7.51
N GLU A 51 5.25 -8.49 -8.04
CA GLU A 51 5.06 -7.88 -9.36
C GLU A 51 5.49 -6.41 -9.39
N GLY A 52 5.41 -5.72 -8.25
CA GLY A 52 5.98 -4.38 -8.09
C GLY A 52 7.47 -4.37 -8.38
N PHE A 53 8.24 -5.27 -7.77
CA PHE A 53 9.68 -5.37 -8.04
C PHE A 53 9.99 -5.90 -9.44
N GLU A 54 9.22 -6.88 -9.93
CA GLU A 54 9.48 -7.52 -11.23
C GLU A 54 9.24 -6.57 -12.41
N TYR A 55 8.15 -5.80 -12.38
CA TYR A 55 7.69 -5.06 -13.55
C TYR A 55 7.87 -3.54 -13.44
N ILE A 56 8.00 -2.99 -12.23
CA ILE A 56 8.06 -1.55 -12.01
C ILE A 56 9.52 -1.15 -11.78
N LYS A 57 10.19 -0.76 -12.86
CA LYS A 57 11.57 -0.27 -12.79
C LYS A 57 11.66 0.98 -11.93
N GLY A 58 12.71 1.07 -11.12
CA GLY A 58 12.97 2.23 -10.26
C GLY A 58 12.37 2.13 -8.86
N ILE A 59 11.78 0.99 -8.47
CA ILE A 59 11.42 0.70 -7.08
C ILE A 59 12.37 -0.38 -6.55
N THR A 60 13.06 -0.08 -5.46
CA THR A 60 13.98 -1.01 -4.77
C THR A 60 13.47 -1.39 -3.38
N GLU A 61 12.59 -0.59 -2.80
CA GLU A 61 11.97 -0.82 -1.50
C GLU A 61 10.47 -0.53 -1.57
N ILE A 62 9.65 -1.42 -0.98
CA ILE A 62 8.23 -1.19 -0.77
C ILE A 62 7.96 -1.29 0.74
N VAL A 63 7.47 -0.20 1.32
CA VAL A 63 7.08 -0.10 2.73
C VAL A 63 5.57 -0.09 2.84
N LEU A 64 5.05 -0.91 3.74
CA LEU A 64 3.63 -0.96 4.09
C LEU A 64 3.44 -0.34 5.48
N VAL A 65 2.68 0.74 5.59
CA VAL A 65 2.49 1.46 6.86
C VAL A 65 1.04 1.38 7.30
N GLU A 66 0.76 0.67 8.38
CA GLU A 66 -0.52 0.72 9.07
C GLU A 66 -0.38 1.56 10.34
N SER A 67 -1.27 2.55 10.52
CA SER A 67 -1.21 3.49 11.64
C SER A 67 -2.39 3.30 12.60
N PHE A 68 -2.11 3.19 13.90
CA PHE A 68 -3.12 3.12 14.95
C PHE A 68 -2.95 4.32 15.88
N LYS A 69 -3.96 5.20 15.94
CA LYS A 69 -3.97 6.34 16.85
C LYS A 69 -4.81 6.01 18.08
N LYS A 70 -4.32 6.38 19.26
CA LYS A 70 -5.12 6.33 20.49
C LYS A 70 -6.32 7.27 20.32
N PRO A 71 -7.55 6.84 20.62
CA PRO A 71 -8.71 7.73 20.56
C PRO A 71 -8.50 8.90 21.51
N GLU A 72 -8.77 10.12 21.02
CA GLU A 72 -8.77 11.31 21.84
C GLU A 72 -9.88 11.18 22.89
N LYS A 73 -9.56 11.46 24.16
CA LYS A 73 -10.60 11.59 25.18
C LYS A 73 -11.46 12.77 24.75
N LYS A 74 -12.71 12.52 24.38
CA LYS A 74 -13.72 13.58 24.40
C LYS A 74 -13.81 14.05 25.85
N GLU A 75 -13.41 15.28 26.12
CA GLU A 75 -13.78 15.94 27.37
C GLU A 75 -15.31 15.98 27.41
N GLU A 76 -15.90 15.43 28.48
CA GLU A 76 -17.34 15.46 28.76
C GLU A 76 -17.82 16.87 29.10
#